data_AF-W1XGL7-F1
#
_entry.id   AF-W1XGL7-F1
#
_cell.length_a   1.000
_cell.length_b   1.000
_cell.length_c   1.000
_cell.angle_alpha   90.00
_cell.angle_beta   90.00
_cell.angle_gamma   90.00
#
_symmetry.space_group_name_H-M   'P 1'
#
loop_
_entity.id
_entity.type
_entity.pdbx_description
1 polymer ?
#
loop_
_entity_poly.entity_id
_entity_poly.type
_entity_poly.pdbx_seq_one_letter_code
_entity_poly.pdbx_strand_id
1 'polypeptide(L)'
;GDVDKSNQNVDKTVYKSNKCGYSEVLVRLYTGKTHQIRVAFSHIGHPLVGDTLYGAQPTEQPFQLRAQKVVFTHMRTGERITV
;
A
#
# COMPACT_ATOMS: atom_id res chain seq x y z
N GLY A 1 -25.92 11.90 12.67
CA GLY A 1 -25.34 12.23 11.36
C GLY A 1 -24.11 13.00 11.66
N ASP A 2 -22.95 12.39 11.48
CA ASP A 2 -21.66 13.05 11.67
C ASP A 2 -20.73 12.47 10.61
N VAL A 3 -20.82 13.06 9.42
CA VAL A 3 -19.79 12.91 8.39
C VAL A 3 -18.65 13.79 8.86
N ASP A 4 -17.64 13.15 9.43
CA ASP A 4 -16.39 13.78 9.82
C ASP A 4 -15.72 14.39 8.57
N LYS A 5 -15.96 15.70 8.38
CA LYS A 5 -15.53 16.50 7.22
C LYS A 5 -14.09 17.03 7.37
N SER A 6 -13.26 16.38 8.16
CA SER A 6 -11.83 16.67 8.24
C SER A 6 -10.99 15.42 8.03
N ASN A 7 -10.81 15.00 6.78
CA ASN A 7 -9.69 14.12 6.44
C ASN A 7 -9.08 14.56 5.11
N GLN A 8 -8.54 15.77 5.11
CA GLN A 8 -7.45 16.13 4.20
C GLN A 8 -6.17 15.44 4.71
N ASN A 9 -6.11 14.12 4.63
CA ASN A 9 -4.90 13.35 4.87
C ASN A 9 -4.98 12.04 4.09
N VAL A 10 -4.86 12.16 2.77
CA VAL A 10 -4.32 11.05 2.02
C VAL A 10 -2.83 11.04 2.39
N ASP A 11 -2.44 10.17 3.33
CA ASP A 11 -1.04 9.86 3.69
C ASP A 11 -0.31 9.30 2.46
N LYS A 12 -0.18 10.10 1.41
CA LYS A 12 0.56 9.81 0.18
C LYS A 12 1.95 10.40 0.36
N THR A 13 2.71 9.82 1.27
CA THR A 13 4.16 10.07 1.28
C THR A 13 4.75 9.26 0.14
N VAL A 14 5.05 9.95 -0.97
CA VAL A 14 5.74 9.38 -2.12
C VAL A 14 7.20 9.76 -2.02
N TYR A 15 8.07 8.78 -1.81
CA TYR A 15 9.52 9.00 -1.90
C TYR A 15 9.94 8.82 -3.36
N LYS A 16 10.24 9.94 -4.04
CA LYS A 16 10.83 9.91 -5.38
C LYS A 16 12.33 9.71 -5.25
N SER A 17 12.83 8.55 -5.66
CA SER A 17 14.26 8.37 -5.86
C SER A 17 14.66 9.06 -7.17
N ASN A 18 15.55 10.06 -7.11
CA ASN A 18 16.09 10.74 -8.30
C ASN A 18 17.08 9.87 -9.11
N LYS A 19 17.22 8.57 -8.79
CA LYS A 19 18.20 7.67 -9.42
C LYS A 19 17.60 6.43 -10.11
N CYS A 20 16.31 6.17 -10.01
CA CYS A 20 15.69 4.98 -10.60
C CYS A 20 14.22 5.22 -10.94
N GLY A 21 13.76 4.67 -12.06
CA GLY A 21 12.39 4.86 -12.61
C GLY A 21 11.27 4.22 -11.79
N TYR A 22 11.38 4.21 -10.47
CA TYR A 22 10.42 3.63 -9.53
C TYR A 22 10.02 4.66 -8.48
N SER A 23 8.86 4.45 -7.86
CA SER A 23 8.36 5.26 -6.75
C SER A 23 7.98 4.36 -5.58
N GLU A 24 8.51 4.66 -4.41
CA GLU A 24 8.11 3.98 -3.18
C GLU A 24 6.94 4.72 -2.55
N VAL A 25 5.90 3.97 -2.18
CA VAL A 25 4.63 4.51 -1.68
C VAL A 25 4.14 3.71 -0.48
N LEU A 26 3.61 4.42 0.51
CA LEU A 26 2.83 3.80 1.58
C LEU A 26 1.37 3.66 1.15
N VAL A 27 0.79 2.49 1.42
CA VAL A 27 -0.59 2.18 1.05
C VAL A 27 -1.37 1.83 2.31
N ARG A 28 -2.48 2.54 2.54
CA ARG A 28 -3.46 2.22 3.58
C ARG A 28 -4.59 1.39 2.98
N LEU A 29 -4.82 0.20 3.55
CA LEU A 29 -5.92 -0.67 3.16
C LEU A 29 -7.21 -0.31 3.91
N TYR A 30 -8.30 -0.16 3.16
CA TYR A 30 -9.67 0.00 3.70
C TYR A 30 -10.49 -1.29 3.58
N THR A 31 -10.13 -2.15 2.64
CA THR A 31 -10.73 -3.49 2.45
C THR A 31 -9.60 -4.50 2.24
N GLY A 32 -9.91 -5.79 2.39
CA GLY A 32 -8.93 -6.89 2.27
C GLY A 32 -9.17 -7.82 1.08
N LYS A 33 -9.53 -7.29 -0.10
CA LYS A 33 -9.77 -8.14 -1.27
C LYS A 33 -8.46 -8.78 -1.76
N THR A 34 -8.54 -9.99 -2.28
CA THR A 34 -7.39 -10.69 -2.87
C THR A 34 -6.73 -9.84 -3.95
N HIS A 35 -5.41 -9.71 -3.88
CA HIS A 35 -4.57 -8.95 -4.81
C HIS A 35 -4.94 -7.47 -4.97
N GLN A 36 -5.70 -6.89 -4.04
CA GLN A 36 -6.26 -5.53 -4.19
C GLN A 36 -5.22 -4.47 -4.55
N ILE A 37 -4.06 -4.45 -3.88
CA ILE A 37 -2.98 -3.50 -4.16
C ILE A 37 -2.40 -3.74 -5.55
N ARG A 38 -2.04 -4.99 -5.85
CA ARG A 38 -1.39 -5.42 -7.11
C ARG A 38 -2.20 -4.98 -8.33
N VAL A 39 -3.47 -5.33 -8.31
CA VAL A 39 -4.43 -5.03 -9.38
C VAL A 39 -4.61 -3.52 -9.52
N ALA A 40 -4.80 -2.79 -8.42
CA ALA A 40 -5.04 -1.35 -8.46
C ALA A 40 -3.86 -0.58 -9.08
N PHE A 41 -2.62 -0.91 -8.70
CA PHE A 41 -1.42 -0.28 -9.24
C PHE A 41 -1.20 -0.57 -10.72
N SER A 42 -1.47 -1.80 -11.16
CA SER A 42 -1.47 -2.16 -12.58
C SER A 42 -2.53 -1.38 -13.37
N HIS A 43 -3.77 -1.28 -12.85
CA HIS A 43 -4.87 -0.56 -13.52
C HIS A 43 -4.58 0.92 -13.74
N ILE A 44 -3.80 1.56 -12.85
CA ILE A 44 -3.40 2.96 -13.01
C ILE A 44 -2.11 3.14 -13.83
N GLY A 45 -1.58 2.07 -14.42
CA GLY A 45 -0.38 2.10 -15.28
C GLY A 45 0.96 2.05 -14.54
N HIS A 46 0.96 1.74 -13.24
CA HIS A 46 2.16 1.67 -12.40
C HIS A 46 2.25 0.33 -11.66
N PRO A 47 2.41 -0.81 -12.36
CA PRO A 47 2.45 -2.14 -11.75
C PRO A 47 3.62 -2.27 -10.76
N LEU A 48 3.46 -3.15 -9.77
CA LEU A 48 4.48 -3.37 -8.74
C LEU A 48 5.72 -4.04 -9.31
N VAL A 49 6.89 -3.64 -8.84
CA VAL A 49 8.16 -4.24 -9.28
C VAL A 49 8.18 -5.75 -9.00
N GLY A 50 8.53 -6.53 -10.01
CA GLY A 50 8.54 -8.00 -9.95
C GLY A 50 7.18 -8.67 -10.11
N ASP A 51 6.08 -7.91 -10.30
CA ASP A 51 4.73 -8.44 -10.50
C ASP A 51 4.40 -8.72 -11.97
N THR A 52 5.01 -9.75 -12.55
CA THR A 52 4.80 -10.11 -13.96
C THR A 52 3.36 -10.54 -14.26
N LEU A 53 2.63 -11.07 -13.27
CA LEU A 53 1.21 -11.44 -13.41
C LEU A 53 0.31 -10.24 -13.74
N TYR A 54 0.66 -9.07 -13.21
CA TYR A 54 -0.11 -7.83 -13.40
C TYR A 54 0.64 -6.80 -14.27
N GLY A 55 1.51 -7.26 -15.17
CA GLY A 55 2.07 -6.43 -16.24
C GLY A 55 3.33 -5.63 -15.88
N ALA A 56 3.99 -5.95 -14.76
CA ALA A 56 5.33 -5.42 -14.51
C ALA A 56 6.34 -6.08 -15.46
N GLN A 57 7.36 -5.31 -15.84
CA GLN A 57 8.46 -5.84 -16.64
C GLN A 57 9.26 -6.88 -15.83
N PRO A 58 9.72 -7.97 -16.47
CA PRO A 58 10.61 -8.92 -15.82
C PRO A 58 11.86 -8.22 -15.28
N THR A 59 12.25 -8.58 -14.06
CA THR A 59 13.40 -7.99 -13.37
C THR A 59 13.99 -9.02 -12.43
N GLU A 60 15.28 -8.88 -12.11
CA GLU A 60 15.94 -9.66 -11.07
C GLU A 60 15.52 -9.23 -9.66
N GLN A 61 14.82 -8.10 -9.54
CA GLN A 61 14.35 -7.62 -8.25
C GLN A 61 13.22 -8.50 -7.71
N PRO A 62 13.21 -8.79 -6.40
CA PRO A 62 12.11 -9.52 -5.80
C PRO A 62 10.83 -8.68 -5.83
N PHE A 63 9.71 -9.37 -5.66
CA PHE A 63 8.38 -8.78 -5.54
C PHE A 63 8.34 -7.68 -4.46
N GLN A 64 8.04 -6.44 -4.86
CA GLN A 64 8.04 -5.26 -3.97
C GLN A 64 6.65 -4.97 -3.42
N LEU A 65 6.19 -5.81 -2.49
CA LEU A 65 5.02 -5.53 -1.65
C LEU A 65 5.25 -6.12 -0.27
N ARG A 66 5.19 -5.28 0.77
CA ARG A 66 5.46 -5.69 2.15
C ARG A 66 4.47 -5.01 3.09
N ALA A 67 4.02 -5.76 4.10
CA ALA A 67 3.27 -5.18 5.21
C ALA A 67 4.23 -4.40 6.11
N GLN A 68 4.00 -3.09 6.24
CA GLN A 68 4.86 -2.19 7.01
C GLN A 68 4.34 -1.89 8.41
N LYS A 69 3.01 -1.91 8.59
CA LYS A 69 2.36 -1.55 9.85
C LYS A 69 1.01 -2.23 9.94
N VAL A 70 0.70 -2.77 11.11
CA VAL A 70 -0.62 -3.31 11.46
C VAL A 70 -1.06 -2.65 12.76
N VAL A 71 -2.30 -2.17 12.79
CA VAL A 71 -2.91 -1.60 14.00
C VAL A 71 -4.20 -2.35 14.26
N PHE A 72 -4.36 -2.86 15.48
CA PHE A 72 -5.56 -3.57 15.90
C PHE A 72 -5.87 -3.30 17.38
N THR A 73 -7.11 -3.54 17.76
CA THR A 73 -7.53 -3.50 19.17
C THR A 73 -7.40 -4.89 19.77
N HIS A 74 -6.68 -5.00 20.88
CA HIS A 74 -6.58 -6.27 21.60
C HIS A 74 -7.93 -6.61 22.24
N MET A 75 -8.50 -7.76 21.87
CA MET A 75 -9.89 -8.12 22.23
C MET A 75 -10.11 -8.27 23.75
N ARG A 76 -9.07 -8.58 24.53
CA ARG A 76 -9.18 -8.78 25.98
C ARG A 76 -8.90 -7.52 26.80
N THR A 77 -7.98 -6.65 26.37
CA THR A 77 -7.61 -5.44 27.13
C THR A 77 -8.25 -4.16 26.58
N GLY A 78 -8.75 -4.17 25.34
CA GLY A 78 -9.28 -2.99 24.66
C GLY A 78 -8.20 -2.00 24.19
N GLU A 79 -6.93 -2.29 24.42
CA GLU A 79 -5.83 -1.41 24.05
C GLU A 79 -5.53 -1.49 22.55
N ARG A 80 -5.11 -0.36 21.97
CA ARG A 80 -4.59 -0.32 20.59
C ARG A 80 -3.15 -0.78 20.56
N ILE A 81 -2.91 -1.85 19.81
CA ILE A 81 -1.59 -2.39 19.54
C ILE A 81 -1.17 -1.98 18.12
N THR A 82 0.09 -1.57 17.98
CA THR A 82 0.74 -1.33 16.69
C THR A 82 1.92 -2.29 16.56
N VAL A 83 1.99 -3.00 15.44
CA VAL A 83 3.08 -3.91 15.05
C VAL A 83 3.65 -3.46 13.71
#